data_AF-A0A6C0KSW3-F1
#
_entry.id   AF-A0A6C0KSW3-F1
#
_cell.length_a   1.000
_cell.length_b   1.000
_cell.length_c   1.000
_cell.angle_alpha   90.00
_cell.angle_beta   90.00
_cell.angle_gamma   90.00
#
_symmetry.space_group_name_H-M   'P 1'
#
loop_
_entity.id
_entity.type
_entity.pdbx_description
1 polymer ?
#
loop_
_entity_poly.entity_id
_entity_poly.type
_entity_poly.pdbx_seq_one_letter_code
_entity_poly.pdbx_strand_id
1 'polypeptide(L)'
;QLEDVKNKEMEEKLIKQREKILLSEYAQAGSLVYIIKVKTFPNGEYIVKIGHSTKGIHNRYIEHKGNYDECLLLNCFIVDKSYDFEQFLIHHDNIRLNKVTDLIGHEKGNELFLIGKNLTYQILVHIIQSNIKNYNFSISELLKENELLKKLQIQSTNIQNNNCNTNDNVEIHELLLELTKTVKQLSSKIDNLEKINKDLLEKINSTQTKVSTGFNEPLVTLGPRLQKINPETLDIVKVYESVSEAMKENAQIKRPSINKAISENTIYCGFRWLFVERNLDPNIITHIEPTKQTKIQNLGYIAKLNAEKNEILNVYLDRKTAANLNGYSASSALDVPVKKYIITNGHYYKLYEYCNEELINNYETKYGSPILYKNGIGQYDLQGNLVKEFACKYDCIKILSISDKTLTKALEKNIPYNGYFFKELGSKLASIN
;
A
#
# COMPACT_ATOMS: atom_id res chain seq x y z
N GLN A 1 -45.84 19.04 -44.08
CA GLN A 1 -45.05 19.77 -45.09
C GLN A 1 -44.89 21.27 -44.75
N LEU A 2 -45.94 22.10 -44.73
CA LEU A 2 -45.84 23.52 -44.33
C LEU A 2 -45.47 23.72 -42.84
N GLU A 3 -45.98 22.85 -41.96
CA GLU A 3 -45.65 22.82 -40.52
C GLU A 3 -44.17 22.44 -40.28
N ASP A 4 -43.69 21.40 -40.99
CA ASP A 4 -42.31 20.90 -40.86
C ASP A 4 -41.27 21.91 -41.37
N VAL A 5 -41.62 22.68 -42.42
CA VAL A 5 -40.78 23.76 -42.94
C VAL A 5 -40.73 24.92 -41.95
N LYS A 6 -41.86 25.32 -41.36
CA LYS A 6 -41.90 26.36 -40.31
C LYS A 6 -41.12 25.95 -39.05
N ASN A 7 -41.20 24.69 -38.64
CA ASN A 7 -40.46 24.18 -37.49
C ASN A 7 -38.95 24.19 -37.73
N LYS A 8 -38.49 23.76 -38.92
CA LYS A 8 -37.07 23.84 -39.30
C LYS A 8 -36.56 25.28 -39.36
N GLU A 9 -37.32 26.21 -39.94
CA GLU A 9 -36.95 27.63 -39.99
C GLU A 9 -36.85 28.26 -38.59
N MET A 10 -37.71 27.84 -37.66
CA MET A 10 -37.69 28.31 -36.27
C MET A 10 -36.46 27.77 -35.52
N GLU A 11 -36.13 26.48 -35.68
CA GLU A 11 -34.93 25.87 -35.09
C GLU A 11 -33.64 26.52 -35.58
N GLU A 12 -33.52 26.78 -36.89
CA GLU A 12 -32.35 27.46 -37.46
C GLU A 12 -32.18 28.89 -36.90
N LYS A 13 -33.29 29.62 -36.69
CA LYS A 13 -33.26 30.95 -36.06
C LYS A 13 -32.78 30.88 -34.61
N LEU A 14 -33.25 29.91 -33.83
CA LEU A 14 -32.84 29.69 -32.45
C LEU A 14 -31.34 29.36 -32.34
N ILE A 15 -30.83 28.51 -33.23
CA ILE A 15 -29.41 28.14 -33.28
C ILE A 15 -28.54 29.36 -33.57
N LYS A 16 -28.90 30.17 -34.57
CA LYS A 16 -28.17 31.40 -34.92
C LYS A 16 -28.21 32.45 -33.80
N GLN A 17 -29.34 32.57 -33.10
CA GLN A 17 -29.44 33.47 -31.95
C GLN A 17 -28.53 33.02 -30.81
N ARG A 18 -28.49 31.72 -30.49
CA ARG A 18 -27.63 31.17 -29.45
C ARG A 18 -26.14 31.38 -29.76
N GLU A 19 -25.73 31.14 -31.00
CA GLU A 19 -24.36 31.42 -31.44
C GLU A 19 -23.99 32.90 -31.26
N LYS A 20 -24.89 33.82 -31.65
CA LYS A 20 -24.65 35.27 -31.49
C LYS A 20 -24.46 35.66 -30.03
N ILE A 21 -25.23 35.06 -29.11
CA ILE A 21 -25.08 35.28 -27.67
C ILE A 21 -23.70 34.79 -27.22
N LEU A 22 -23.31 33.57 -27.56
CA LEU A 22 -22.01 33.00 -27.19
C LEU A 22 -20.84 33.85 -27.72
N LEU A 23 -20.91 34.30 -28.97
CA LEU A 23 -19.90 35.18 -29.54
C LEU A 23 -19.83 36.52 -28.80
N SER A 24 -20.94 37.08 -28.36
CA SER A 24 -20.97 38.35 -27.63
C SER A 24 -20.45 38.21 -26.19
N GLU A 25 -20.83 37.15 -25.50
CA GLU A 25 -20.50 36.91 -24.09
C GLU A 25 -19.05 36.48 -23.93
N TYR A 26 -18.54 35.64 -24.84
CA TYR A 26 -17.22 35.02 -24.73
C TYR A 26 -16.17 35.61 -25.67
N ALA A 27 -16.47 36.69 -26.41
CA ALA A 27 -15.56 37.31 -27.39
C ALA A 27 -14.15 37.54 -26.83
N GLN A 28 -14.09 38.12 -25.62
CA GLN A 28 -12.86 38.50 -24.91
C GLN A 28 -12.86 37.99 -23.46
N ALA A 29 -13.57 36.89 -23.17
CA ALA A 29 -13.73 36.35 -21.81
C ALA A 29 -12.45 35.72 -21.22
N GLY A 30 -11.29 35.88 -21.87
CA GLY A 30 -10.03 35.33 -21.42
C GLY A 30 -9.92 33.82 -21.68
N SER A 31 -9.51 33.07 -20.66
CA SER A 31 -9.21 31.64 -20.76
C SER A 31 -10.48 30.80 -20.82
N LEU A 32 -10.65 30.02 -21.90
CA LEU A 32 -11.83 29.19 -22.13
C LEU A 32 -11.53 27.97 -23.00
N VAL A 33 -12.41 26.98 -22.92
CA VAL A 33 -12.56 25.88 -23.88
C VAL A 33 -13.87 26.08 -24.64
N TYR A 34 -13.87 25.77 -25.94
CA TYR A 34 -15.03 25.89 -26.82
C TYR A 34 -15.28 24.62 -27.61
N ILE A 35 -16.52 24.45 -28.05
CA ILE A 35 -16.94 23.39 -28.96
C ILE A 35 -17.57 24.05 -30.19
N ILE A 36 -17.03 23.74 -31.36
CA ILE A 36 -17.63 24.12 -32.65
C ILE A 36 -18.06 22.87 -33.39
N LYS A 37 -19.17 22.96 -34.11
CA LYS A 37 -19.60 21.95 -35.07
C LYS A 37 -19.01 22.29 -36.43
N VAL A 38 -18.39 21.30 -37.07
CA VAL A 38 -17.62 21.50 -38.32
C VAL A 38 -18.15 20.73 -39.52
N LYS A 39 -19.04 19.76 -39.31
CA LYS A 39 -19.67 18.97 -40.39
C LYS A 39 -20.90 18.22 -39.91
N THR A 40 -21.94 18.15 -40.73
CA THR A 40 -23.16 17.34 -40.51
C THR A 40 -23.28 16.24 -41.56
N PHE A 41 -23.67 15.04 -41.13
CA PHE A 41 -23.94 13.92 -42.01
C PHE A 41 -25.45 13.70 -42.22
N PRO A 42 -25.87 13.08 -43.34
CA PRO A 42 -27.30 12.85 -43.63
C PRO A 42 -28.03 11.97 -42.60
N ASN A 43 -27.30 11.13 -41.86
CA ASN A 43 -27.83 10.27 -40.80
C ASN A 43 -28.05 11.02 -39.47
N GLY A 44 -27.77 12.32 -39.40
CA GLY A 44 -27.90 13.14 -38.20
C GLY A 44 -26.66 13.13 -37.29
N GLU A 45 -25.64 12.33 -37.61
CA GLU A 45 -24.33 12.41 -36.95
C GLU A 45 -23.61 13.69 -37.38
N TYR A 46 -22.70 14.20 -36.55
CA TYR A 46 -21.93 15.39 -36.88
C TYR A 46 -20.57 15.39 -36.19
N ILE A 47 -19.63 16.16 -36.75
CA ILE A 47 -18.28 16.31 -36.20
C ILE A 47 -18.21 17.61 -35.43
N VAL A 48 -17.62 17.55 -34.24
CA VAL A 48 -17.26 18.71 -33.44
C VAL A 48 -15.76 18.84 -33.30
N LYS A 49 -15.27 20.08 -33.24
CA LYS A 49 -13.93 20.42 -32.78
C LYS A 49 -14.00 20.95 -31.36
N ILE A 50 -13.15 20.41 -30.49
CA ILE A 50 -12.90 20.95 -29.15
C ILE A 50 -11.62 21.77 -29.22
N GLY A 51 -11.65 23.01 -28.76
CA GLY A 51 -10.45 23.87 -28.77
C GLY A 51 -10.37 24.77 -27.56
N HIS A 52 -9.18 25.33 -27.31
CA HIS A 52 -8.96 26.32 -26.24
C HIS A 52 -8.54 27.70 -26.77
N SER A 53 -8.74 28.71 -25.92
CA SER A 53 -8.25 30.08 -26.13
C SER A 53 -7.91 30.72 -24.80
N THR A 54 -6.85 31.52 -24.76
CA THR A 54 -6.48 32.34 -23.59
C THR A 54 -7.01 33.78 -23.68
N LYS A 55 -7.63 34.16 -24.81
CA LYS A 55 -8.05 35.54 -25.11
C LYS A 55 -9.55 35.69 -25.41
N GLY A 56 -10.33 34.63 -25.31
CA GLY A 56 -11.73 34.57 -25.76
C GLY A 56 -11.91 33.94 -27.14
N ILE A 57 -13.16 33.75 -27.57
CA ILE A 57 -13.52 32.94 -28.75
C ILE A 57 -13.40 33.70 -30.09
N HIS A 58 -13.37 35.04 -30.08
CA HIS A 58 -13.60 35.85 -31.28
C HIS A 58 -12.64 35.53 -32.44
N ASN A 59 -11.33 35.61 -32.22
CA ASN A 59 -10.33 35.37 -33.26
C ASN A 59 -10.31 33.90 -33.70
N ARG A 60 -10.51 32.97 -32.77
CA ARG A 60 -10.57 31.53 -33.05
C ARG A 60 -11.76 31.18 -33.93
N TYR A 61 -12.92 31.77 -33.66
CA TYR A 61 -14.11 31.52 -34.47
C TYR A 61 -13.96 32.06 -35.90
N ILE A 62 -13.35 33.23 -36.08
CA ILE A 62 -13.03 33.78 -37.41
C ILE A 62 -12.09 32.83 -38.17
N GLU A 63 -11.05 32.33 -37.50
CA GLU A 63 -10.10 31.34 -38.05
C GLU A 63 -10.84 30.07 -38.51
N HIS A 64 -11.68 29.49 -37.65
CA HIS A 64 -12.43 28.27 -37.98
C HIS A 64 -13.43 28.47 -39.12
N LYS A 65 -14.10 29.62 -39.18
CA LYS A 65 -15.04 29.94 -40.27
C LYS A 65 -14.36 30.03 -41.64
N GLY A 66 -13.05 30.32 -41.68
CA GLY A 66 -12.25 30.27 -42.91
C GLY A 66 -11.75 28.87 -43.27
N ASN A 67 -11.69 27.95 -42.30
CA ASN A 67 -11.05 26.63 -42.44
C ASN A 67 -12.04 25.46 -42.62
N TYR A 68 -13.33 25.66 -42.32
CA TYR A 68 -14.36 24.63 -42.42
C TYR A 68 -15.56 25.13 -43.24
N ASP A 69 -16.11 24.25 -44.09
CA ASP A 69 -17.30 24.55 -44.90
C ASP A 69 -18.56 24.79 -44.04
N GLU A 70 -18.67 24.06 -42.92
CA GLU A 70 -19.65 24.29 -41.86
C GLU A 70 -18.91 24.75 -40.60
N CYS A 71 -19.37 25.81 -39.95
CA CYS A 71 -18.81 26.27 -38.68
C CYS A 71 -19.92 26.88 -37.82
N LEU A 72 -20.28 26.20 -36.74
CA LEU A 72 -21.30 26.65 -35.78
C LEU A 72 -20.76 26.53 -34.35
N LEU A 73 -20.77 27.63 -33.60
CA LEU A 73 -20.34 27.62 -32.20
C LEU A 73 -21.45 27.05 -31.31
N LEU A 74 -21.16 25.91 -30.66
CA LEU A 74 -22.13 25.21 -29.82
C LEU A 74 -22.10 25.68 -28.37
N ASN A 75 -20.90 25.77 -27.78
CA ASN A 75 -20.69 26.13 -26.37
C ASN A 75 -19.30 26.70 -26.12
N CYS A 76 -19.21 27.59 -25.12
CA CYS A 76 -17.96 28.09 -24.52
C CYS A 76 -18.00 27.82 -23.01
N PHE A 77 -16.84 27.54 -22.42
CA PHE A 77 -16.68 27.24 -21.01
C PHE A 77 -15.44 27.96 -20.47
N ILE A 78 -15.63 28.91 -19.54
CA ILE A 78 -14.52 29.62 -18.90
C ILE A 78 -13.77 28.66 -17.98
N VAL A 79 -12.45 28.64 -18.10
CA VAL A 79 -11.56 27.81 -17.29
C VAL A 79 -10.18 28.44 -17.25
N ASP A 80 -9.56 28.49 -16.08
CA ASP A 80 -8.28 29.17 -15.94
C ASP A 80 -7.18 28.44 -16.72
N LYS A 81 -6.99 27.14 -16.47
CA LYS A 81 -6.01 26.26 -17.12
C LYS A 81 -6.58 25.65 -18.42
N SER A 82 -6.98 26.49 -19.37
CA SER A 82 -7.72 26.07 -20.59
C SER A 82 -6.97 25.11 -21.50
N TYR A 83 -5.66 25.26 -21.65
CA TYR A 83 -4.82 24.32 -22.42
C TYR A 83 -4.81 22.93 -21.79
N ASP A 84 -4.52 22.86 -20.48
CA ASP A 84 -4.50 21.59 -19.75
C ASP A 84 -5.86 20.90 -19.79
N PHE A 85 -6.93 21.69 -19.70
CA PHE A 85 -8.30 21.17 -19.78
C PHE A 85 -8.65 20.64 -21.18
N GLU A 86 -8.23 21.31 -22.25
CA GLU A 86 -8.35 20.79 -23.61
C GLU A 86 -7.60 19.46 -23.77
N GLN A 87 -6.36 19.38 -23.27
CA GLN A 87 -5.59 18.14 -23.30
C GLN A 87 -6.29 17.01 -22.55
N PHE A 88 -6.88 17.29 -21.38
CA PHE A 88 -7.70 16.33 -20.65
C PHE A 88 -8.87 15.82 -21.48
N LEU A 89 -9.63 16.72 -22.13
CA LEU A 89 -10.79 16.34 -22.93
C LEU A 89 -10.39 15.49 -24.14
N ILE A 90 -9.31 15.84 -24.83
CA ILE A 90 -8.80 15.08 -25.98
C ILE A 90 -8.38 13.65 -25.58
N HIS A 91 -7.87 13.47 -24.37
CA HIS A 91 -7.39 12.17 -23.88
C HIS A 91 -8.42 11.39 -23.05
N HIS A 92 -9.58 11.98 -22.72
CA HIS A 92 -10.62 11.34 -21.93
C HIS A 92 -11.16 10.09 -22.62
N ASP A 93 -11.30 8.98 -21.90
CA ASP A 93 -11.59 7.66 -22.49
C ASP A 93 -12.88 7.65 -23.33
N ASN A 94 -13.95 8.29 -22.86
CA ASN A 94 -15.21 8.38 -23.62
C ASN A 94 -15.14 9.30 -24.84
N ILE A 95 -14.20 10.24 -24.89
CA ILE A 95 -14.08 11.23 -25.97
C ILE A 95 -13.10 10.73 -27.04
N ARG A 96 -11.91 10.32 -26.61
CA ARG A 96 -10.79 9.90 -27.47
C ARG A 96 -11.16 8.78 -28.45
N LEU A 97 -12.02 7.86 -28.05
CA LEU A 97 -12.47 6.74 -28.90
C LEU A 97 -13.30 7.19 -30.11
N ASN A 98 -13.85 8.40 -30.08
CA ASN A 98 -14.69 8.95 -31.15
C ASN A 98 -13.92 9.96 -32.03
N LYS A 99 -12.59 9.93 -31.98
CA LYS A 99 -11.73 10.83 -32.73
C LYS A 99 -11.85 10.61 -34.24
N VAL A 100 -11.90 11.70 -34.99
CA VAL A 100 -11.96 11.73 -36.46
C VAL A 100 -10.58 12.07 -37.02
N THR A 101 -10.11 11.29 -38.00
CA THR A 101 -8.79 11.46 -38.65
C THR A 101 -8.86 11.49 -40.17
N ASP A 102 -10.04 11.26 -40.74
CA ASP A 102 -10.33 11.11 -42.17
C ASP A 102 -11.06 12.33 -42.76
N LEU A 103 -11.12 13.45 -42.02
CA LEU A 103 -11.68 14.69 -42.54
C LEU A 103 -10.66 15.37 -43.47
N ILE A 104 -11.01 15.46 -44.76
CA ILE A 104 -10.18 16.07 -45.81
C ILE A 104 -9.72 17.47 -45.39
N GLY A 105 -8.41 17.72 -45.48
CA GLY A 105 -7.78 18.99 -45.09
C GLY A 105 -7.45 19.12 -43.60
N HIS A 106 -7.92 18.20 -42.76
CA HIS A 106 -7.78 18.24 -41.29
C HIS A 106 -7.25 16.91 -40.70
N GLU A 107 -6.60 16.11 -41.53
CA GLU A 107 -6.13 14.74 -41.23
C GLU A 107 -5.15 14.66 -40.05
N LYS A 108 -4.45 15.77 -39.75
CA LYS A 108 -3.46 15.87 -38.68
C LYS A 108 -4.03 16.43 -37.36
N GLY A 109 -5.30 16.84 -37.34
CA GLY A 109 -5.95 17.42 -36.17
C GLY A 109 -6.23 16.38 -35.10
N ASN A 110 -5.87 16.67 -33.83
CA ASN A 110 -6.11 15.77 -32.70
C ASN A 110 -7.43 16.05 -31.95
N GLU A 111 -8.23 16.95 -32.48
CA GLU A 111 -9.23 17.73 -31.75
C GLU A 111 -10.64 17.60 -32.33
N LEU A 112 -10.80 16.72 -33.33
CA LEU A 112 -12.06 16.44 -34.03
C LEU A 112 -12.70 15.15 -33.50
N PHE A 113 -13.99 15.20 -33.21
CA PHE A 113 -14.73 14.08 -32.62
C PHE A 113 -16.11 13.90 -33.25
N LEU A 114 -16.51 12.66 -33.49
CA LEU A 114 -17.82 12.29 -34.02
C LEU A 114 -18.87 12.23 -32.91
N ILE A 115 -20.00 12.93 -33.09
CA ILE A 115 -21.17 12.92 -32.23
C ILE A 115 -22.31 12.15 -32.91
N GLY A 116 -22.88 11.16 -32.22
CA GLY A 116 -24.07 10.42 -32.64
C GLY A 116 -23.99 8.90 -32.51
N LYS A 117 -22.79 8.32 -32.41
CA LYS A 117 -22.58 6.88 -32.11
C LYS A 117 -22.41 6.64 -30.60
N ASN A 118 -21.16 6.42 -30.17
CA ASN A 118 -20.82 6.11 -28.78
C ASN A 118 -20.67 7.36 -27.90
N LEU A 119 -20.59 8.54 -28.51
CA LEU A 119 -20.53 9.83 -27.83
C LEU A 119 -21.71 10.70 -28.26
N THR A 120 -22.57 11.03 -27.31
CA THR A 120 -23.62 12.03 -27.50
C THR A 120 -23.14 13.40 -27.02
N TYR A 121 -23.73 14.46 -27.53
CA TYR A 121 -23.39 15.82 -27.12
C TYR A 121 -23.63 16.06 -25.62
N GLN A 122 -24.67 15.44 -25.07
CA GLN A 122 -24.99 15.53 -23.65
C GLN A 122 -23.89 14.89 -22.80
N ILE A 123 -23.34 13.74 -23.22
CA ILE A 123 -22.21 13.10 -22.53
C ILE A 123 -20.99 14.02 -22.56
N LEU A 124 -20.68 14.62 -23.71
CA LEU A 124 -19.57 15.56 -23.85
C LEU A 124 -19.70 16.77 -22.91
N VAL A 125 -20.87 17.41 -22.91
CA VAL A 125 -21.14 18.56 -22.02
C VAL A 125 -21.08 18.15 -20.55
N HIS A 126 -21.61 16.98 -20.19
CA HIS A 126 -21.55 16.46 -18.83
C HIS A 126 -20.09 16.23 -18.36
N ILE A 127 -19.25 15.62 -19.20
CA ILE A 127 -17.82 15.42 -18.90
C ILE A 127 -17.14 16.77 -18.63
N ILE A 128 -17.41 17.78 -19.46
CA ILE A 128 -16.85 19.11 -19.28
C ILE A 128 -17.30 19.72 -17.95
N GLN A 129 -18.61 19.77 -17.70
CA GLN A 129 -19.16 20.40 -16.50
C GLN A 129 -18.71 19.71 -15.20
N SER A 130 -18.58 18.38 -15.20
CA SER A 130 -18.16 17.61 -14.04
C SER A 130 -16.68 17.80 -13.70
N ASN A 131 -15.84 18.20 -14.66
CA ASN A 131 -14.38 18.27 -14.47
C ASN A 131 -13.80 19.68 -14.47
N ILE A 132 -14.50 20.67 -15.04
CA ILE A 132 -13.96 22.03 -15.26
C ILE A 132 -13.42 22.71 -14.00
N LYS A 133 -14.04 22.46 -12.84
CA LYS A 133 -13.64 23.07 -11.56
C LYS A 133 -12.22 22.67 -11.14
N ASN A 134 -11.74 21.50 -11.55
CA ASN A 134 -10.40 21.00 -11.21
C ASN A 134 -9.28 21.73 -11.99
N TYR A 135 -9.66 22.52 -13.00
CA TYR A 135 -8.75 23.26 -13.87
C TYR A 135 -8.83 24.78 -13.64
N ASN A 136 -9.53 25.21 -12.58
CA ASN A 136 -9.49 26.57 -12.10
C ASN A 136 -8.45 26.71 -10.99
N PHE A 137 -7.86 27.90 -10.86
CA PHE A 137 -6.92 28.18 -9.78
C PHE A 137 -7.66 28.12 -8.45
N SER A 138 -7.05 27.43 -7.49
CA SER A 138 -7.50 27.46 -6.11
C SER A 138 -7.18 28.80 -5.47
N ILE A 139 -7.98 29.18 -4.46
CA ILE A 139 -7.73 30.38 -3.65
C ILE A 139 -6.32 30.35 -3.05
N SER A 140 -5.82 29.16 -2.67
CA SER A 140 -4.47 29.01 -2.13
C SER A 140 -3.39 29.31 -3.17
N GLU A 141 -3.53 28.84 -4.41
CA GLU A 141 -2.59 29.16 -5.50
C GLU A 141 -2.57 30.67 -5.77
N LEU A 142 -3.75 31.31 -5.86
CA LEU A 142 -3.87 32.75 -6.08
C LEU A 142 -3.29 33.58 -4.93
N LEU A 143 -3.42 33.13 -3.68
CA LEU A 143 -2.84 33.81 -2.52
C LEU A 143 -1.31 33.76 -2.54
N LYS A 144 -0.73 32.62 -2.92
CA LYS A 144 0.73 32.46 -3.05
C LYS A 144 1.29 33.37 -4.15
N GLU A 145 0.62 33.44 -5.29
CA GLU A 145 1.02 34.33 -6.38
C GLU A 145 0.94 35.81 -5.98
N ASN A 146 -0.13 36.21 -5.28
CA ASN A 146 -0.25 37.56 -4.74
C ASN A 146 0.84 37.91 -3.71
N GLU A 147 1.24 36.95 -2.87
CA GLU A 147 2.35 37.15 -1.93
C GLU A 147 3.68 37.36 -2.67
N LEU A 148 3.92 36.59 -3.74
CA LEU A 148 5.10 36.73 -4.58
C LEU A 148 5.13 38.09 -5.30
N LEU A 149 4.00 38.52 -5.86
CA LEU A 149 3.87 39.84 -6.51
C LEU A 149 4.14 40.98 -5.53
N LYS A 150 3.63 40.90 -4.30
CA LYS A 150 3.92 41.90 -3.25
C LYS A 150 5.41 41.96 -2.92
N LYS A 151 6.08 40.81 -2.82
CA LYS A 151 7.54 40.75 -2.57
C LYS A 151 8.33 41.42 -3.70
N LEU A 152 7.96 41.18 -4.96
CA LEU A 152 8.60 41.79 -6.13
C LEU A 152 8.35 43.31 -6.20
N GLN A 153 7.15 43.77 -5.86
CA GLN A 153 6.85 45.20 -5.77
C GLN A 153 7.68 45.89 -4.68
N ILE A 154 7.79 45.32 -3.48
CA ILE A 154 8.63 45.86 -2.40
C ILE A 154 10.10 45.98 -2.83
N GLN A 155 10.63 44.95 -3.49
CA GLN A 155 11.99 44.98 -4.04
C GLN A 155 12.17 46.11 -5.06
N SER A 156 11.19 46.30 -5.94
CA SER A 156 11.22 47.34 -6.97
C SER A 156 11.18 48.76 -6.37
N THR A 157 10.35 48.98 -5.35
CA THR A 157 10.22 50.26 -4.65
C THR A 157 11.47 50.59 -3.82
N ASN A 158 12.10 49.60 -3.18
CA ASN A 158 13.32 49.81 -2.41
C ASN A 158 14.53 50.19 -3.28
N ILE A 159 14.59 49.68 -4.53
CA ILE A 159 15.63 50.04 -5.50
C ILE A 159 15.47 51.50 -5.98
N GLN A 160 14.24 52.01 -6.08
CA GLN A 160 13.99 53.38 -6.54
C GLN A 160 14.25 54.44 -5.45
N ASN A 161 14.16 54.09 -4.16
CA ASN A 161 14.29 55.04 -3.06
C ASN A 161 15.73 55.24 -2.53
N ASN A 162 16.69 54.39 -2.89
CA ASN A 162 18.06 54.47 -2.37
C ASN A 162 19.03 55.18 -3.33
N ASN A 163 19.07 56.51 -3.25
CA ASN A 163 20.26 57.29 -3.58
C ASN A 163 21.22 57.30 -2.37
N CYS A 164 22.19 56.37 -2.41
CA CYS A 164 23.52 56.28 -1.78
C CYS A 164 23.85 56.89 -0.39
N ASN A 165 24.32 56.01 0.51
CA ASN A 165 25.53 56.20 1.33
C ASN A 165 26.38 54.90 1.25
N THR A 166 27.67 55.00 0.92
CA THR A 166 28.49 53.85 0.48
C THR A 166 29.03 52.95 1.58
N ASN A 167 29.03 53.37 2.85
CA ASN A 167 29.62 52.58 3.95
C ASN A 167 28.61 51.63 4.61
N ASP A 168 27.36 52.06 4.80
CA ASP A 168 26.28 51.20 5.31
C ASP A 168 25.95 50.04 4.34
N ASN A 169 26.17 50.26 3.04
CA ASN A 169 25.94 49.25 2.01
C ASN A 169 26.87 48.03 2.10
N VAL A 170 28.08 48.18 2.67
CA VAL A 170 29.04 47.06 2.77
C VAL A 170 28.64 46.13 3.92
N GLU A 171 28.28 46.65 5.08
CA GLU A 171 27.78 45.86 6.21
C GLU A 171 26.42 45.21 5.89
N ILE A 172 25.52 45.93 5.21
CA ILE A 172 24.24 45.38 4.74
C ILE A 172 24.48 44.24 3.74
N HIS A 173 25.45 44.38 2.83
CA HIS A 173 25.78 43.34 1.84
C HIS A 173 26.38 42.09 2.50
N GLU A 174 27.20 42.25 3.53
CA GLU A 174 27.78 41.13 4.29
C GLU A 174 26.72 40.37 5.10
N LEU A 175 25.83 41.10 5.80
CA LEU A 175 24.66 40.51 6.47
C LEU A 175 23.72 39.82 5.48
N LEU A 176 23.52 40.36 4.29
CA LEU A 176 22.71 39.76 3.24
C LEU A 176 23.33 38.45 2.72
N LEU A 177 24.65 38.40 2.58
CA LEU A 177 25.40 37.20 2.21
C LEU A 177 25.25 36.10 3.25
N GLU A 178 25.37 36.44 4.52
CA GLU A 178 25.22 35.49 5.63
C GLU A 178 23.77 35.01 5.79
N LEU A 179 22.80 35.90 5.62
CA LEU A 179 21.39 35.54 5.56
C LEU A 179 21.10 34.61 4.38
N THR A 180 21.64 34.91 3.19
CA THR A 180 21.48 34.08 1.99
C THR A 180 22.08 32.69 2.20
N LYS A 181 23.23 32.59 2.88
CA LYS A 181 23.85 31.31 3.24
C LYS A 181 22.97 30.51 4.20
N THR A 182 22.40 31.18 5.20
CA THR A 182 21.50 30.56 6.19
C THR A 182 20.21 30.08 5.54
N VAL A 183 19.60 30.88 4.66
CA VAL A 183 18.40 30.52 3.90
C VAL A 183 18.68 29.34 2.96
N LYS A 184 19.83 29.30 2.28
CA LYS A 184 20.23 28.14 1.47
C LYS A 184 20.36 26.86 2.30
N GLN A 185 20.95 26.95 3.49
CA GLN A 185 21.04 25.81 4.41
C GLN A 185 19.65 25.35 4.88
N LEU A 186 18.75 26.28 5.21
CA LEU A 186 17.37 25.94 5.58
C LEU A 186 16.61 25.32 4.41
N SER A 187 16.74 25.84 3.19
CA SER A 187 16.14 25.27 1.99
C SER A 187 16.58 23.82 1.79
N SER A 188 17.88 23.54 1.91
CA SER A 188 18.38 22.17 1.77
C SER A 188 17.85 21.21 2.85
N LYS A 189 17.59 21.72 4.06
CA LYS A 189 16.94 20.93 5.12
C LYS A 189 15.47 20.66 4.79
N ILE A 190 14.77 21.63 4.22
CA ILE A 190 13.38 21.48 3.76
C ILE A 190 13.29 20.44 2.65
N ASP A 191 14.15 20.52 1.63
CA ASP A 191 14.19 19.54 0.53
C ASP A 191 14.40 18.11 1.06
N ASN A 192 15.30 17.96 2.05
CA ASN A 192 15.53 16.66 2.70
C ASN A 192 14.30 16.17 3.49
N LEU A 193 13.58 17.06 4.18
CA LEU A 193 12.35 16.71 4.89
C LEU A 193 11.23 16.30 3.92
N GLU A 194 11.07 17.04 2.82
CA GLU A 194 10.10 16.69 1.78
C GLU A 194 10.39 15.33 1.15
N LYS A 195 11.68 15.03 0.91
CA LYS A 195 12.10 13.72 0.43
C LYS A 195 11.76 12.60 1.44
N ILE A 196 12.07 12.80 2.72
CA ILE A 196 11.72 11.83 3.78
C ILE A 196 10.20 11.63 3.85
N ASN A 197 9.41 12.70 3.75
CA ASN A 197 7.95 12.61 3.77
C ASN A 197 7.39 11.87 2.55
N LYS A 198 7.95 12.10 1.36
CA LYS A 198 7.58 11.36 0.15
C LYS A 198 7.90 9.87 0.28
N ASP A 199 9.09 9.54 0.78
CA ASP A 199 9.50 8.15 1.01
C ASP A 199 8.60 7.46 2.06
N LEU A 200 8.18 8.17 3.10
CA LEU A 200 7.21 7.68 4.09
C LEU A 200 5.84 7.43 3.46
N LEU A 201 5.36 8.35 2.62
CA LEU A 201 4.06 8.22 1.95
C LEU A 201 4.04 7.03 0.98
N GLU A 202 5.11 6.84 0.21
CA GLU A 202 5.28 5.69 -0.68
C GLU A 202 5.32 4.38 0.10
N LYS A 203 6.05 4.33 1.24
CA LYS A 203 6.05 3.15 2.12
C LYS A 203 4.65 2.85 2.67
N ILE A 204 3.92 3.85 3.15
CA ILE A 204 2.54 3.68 3.66
C ILE A 204 1.63 3.13 2.56
N ASN A 205 1.67 3.71 1.36
CA ASN A 205 0.86 3.25 0.22
C ASN A 205 1.24 1.82 -0.22
N SER A 206 2.53 1.47 -0.17
CA SER A 206 2.99 0.10 -0.49
C SER A 206 2.52 -0.96 0.51
N THR A 207 2.26 -0.56 1.76
CA THR A 207 1.78 -1.48 2.80
C THR A 207 0.27 -1.74 2.73
N GLN A 208 -0.51 -0.81 2.18
CA GLN A 208 -1.96 -0.94 2.05
C GLN A 208 -2.34 -2.04 1.05
N THR A 209 -3.33 -2.85 1.41
CA THR A 209 -3.83 -3.92 0.56
C THR A 209 -4.77 -3.30 -0.48
N LYS A 210 -4.52 -3.51 -1.79
CA LYS A 210 -5.46 -3.06 -2.83
C LYS A 210 -6.82 -3.69 -2.59
N VAL A 211 -7.82 -2.85 -2.35
CA VAL A 211 -9.22 -3.26 -2.07
C VAL A 211 -10.14 -3.12 -3.29
N SER A 212 -9.68 -2.43 -4.33
CA SER A 212 -10.43 -2.25 -5.57
C SER A 212 -9.57 -2.52 -6.80
N THR A 213 -10.22 -2.87 -7.90
CA THR A 213 -9.63 -2.93 -9.23
C THR A 213 -9.32 -1.51 -9.73
N GLY A 214 -8.61 -1.40 -10.86
CA GLY A 214 -8.40 -0.10 -11.53
C GLY A 214 -9.69 0.63 -11.95
N PHE A 215 -10.85 -0.02 -11.81
CA PHE A 215 -12.17 0.52 -12.09
C PHE A 215 -12.98 0.83 -10.81
N ASN A 216 -12.32 0.90 -9.64
CA ASN A 216 -12.95 1.07 -8.34
C ASN A 216 -13.97 -0.03 -7.95
N GLU A 217 -14.00 -1.15 -8.66
CA GLU A 217 -14.81 -2.30 -8.29
C GLU A 217 -14.11 -3.11 -7.19
N PRO A 218 -14.84 -3.67 -6.21
CA PRO A 218 -14.24 -4.54 -5.20
C PRO A 218 -13.58 -5.76 -5.86
N LEU A 219 -12.33 -6.07 -5.49
CA LEU A 219 -11.68 -7.28 -5.99
C LEU A 219 -12.46 -8.52 -5.53
N VAL A 220 -12.93 -9.32 -6.48
CA VAL A 220 -13.66 -10.58 -6.22
C VAL A 220 -12.84 -11.61 -5.42
N THR A 221 -11.52 -11.47 -5.39
CA THR A 221 -10.60 -12.31 -4.62
C THR A 221 -10.41 -11.87 -3.17
N LEU A 222 -11.04 -10.77 -2.74
CA LEU A 222 -10.97 -10.30 -1.36
C LEU A 222 -11.83 -11.19 -0.47
N GLY A 223 -11.17 -11.97 0.40
CA GLY A 223 -11.83 -12.67 1.50
C GLY A 223 -12.43 -11.71 2.55
N PRO A 224 -13.03 -12.24 3.62
CA PRO A 224 -13.63 -11.46 4.70
C PRO A 224 -12.60 -10.55 5.40
N ARG A 225 -13.09 -9.46 6.00
CA ARG A 225 -12.31 -8.61 6.90
C ARG A 225 -12.05 -9.35 8.22
N LEU A 226 -11.05 -8.90 8.96
CA LEU A 226 -10.65 -9.51 10.23
C LEU A 226 -10.72 -8.48 11.35
N GLN A 227 -11.51 -8.76 12.39
CA GLN A 227 -11.52 -7.99 13.63
C GLN A 227 -10.51 -8.58 14.63
N LYS A 228 -9.77 -7.68 15.30
CA LYS A 228 -8.97 -7.96 16.50
C LYS A 228 -9.71 -7.39 17.69
N ILE A 229 -10.04 -8.26 18.63
CA ILE A 229 -10.99 -8.00 19.71
C ILE A 229 -10.28 -8.23 21.05
N ASN A 230 -10.53 -7.37 22.02
CA ASN A 230 -10.04 -7.55 23.38
C ASN A 230 -10.73 -8.78 24.00
N PRO A 231 -9.99 -9.78 24.50
CA PRO A 231 -10.59 -11.01 25.01
C PRO A 231 -11.38 -10.84 26.32
N GLU A 232 -11.13 -9.75 27.06
CA GLU A 232 -11.78 -9.47 28.35
C GLU A 232 -13.01 -8.58 28.18
N THR A 233 -12.87 -7.45 27.47
CA THR A 233 -13.97 -6.48 27.29
C THR A 233 -14.85 -6.79 26.07
N LEU A 234 -14.36 -7.63 25.16
CA LEU A 234 -14.96 -7.89 23.85
C LEU A 234 -15.07 -6.66 22.95
N ASP A 235 -14.29 -5.61 23.21
CA ASP A 235 -14.25 -4.43 22.34
C ASP A 235 -13.37 -4.66 21.11
N ILE A 236 -13.76 -4.06 19.99
CA ILE A 236 -12.93 -4.04 18.77
C ILE A 236 -11.71 -3.15 19.04
N VAL A 237 -10.53 -3.75 18.99
CA VAL A 237 -9.26 -3.04 19.08
C VAL A 237 -8.85 -2.51 17.71
N LYS A 238 -9.04 -3.31 16.66
CA LYS A 238 -8.68 -2.96 15.28
C LYS A 238 -9.41 -3.82 14.26
N VAL A 239 -9.71 -3.23 13.11
CA VAL A 239 -10.18 -3.94 11.91
C VAL A 239 -9.06 -3.98 10.88
N TYR A 240 -8.88 -5.14 10.27
CA TYR A 240 -8.00 -5.34 9.11
C TYR A 240 -8.83 -5.65 7.87
N GLU A 241 -8.39 -5.16 6.73
CA GLU A 241 -8.93 -5.49 5.43
C GLU A 241 -8.71 -6.96 5.08
N SER A 242 -7.69 -7.63 5.63
CA SER A 242 -7.53 -9.08 5.49
C SER A 242 -6.62 -9.68 6.57
N VAL A 243 -6.64 -11.00 6.73
CA VAL A 243 -5.65 -11.70 7.56
C VAL A 243 -4.21 -11.42 7.11
N SER A 244 -3.99 -11.24 5.80
CA SER A 244 -2.65 -10.95 5.28
C SER A 244 -2.14 -9.60 5.76
N GLU A 245 -3.02 -8.62 5.97
CA GLU A 245 -2.64 -7.33 6.55
C GLU A 245 -2.20 -7.48 8.01
N ALA A 246 -2.95 -8.24 8.82
CA ALA A 246 -2.54 -8.56 10.18
C ALA A 246 -1.19 -9.30 10.23
N MET A 247 -0.92 -10.18 9.27
CA MET A 247 0.37 -10.88 9.14
C MET A 247 1.53 -9.97 8.72
N LYS A 248 1.26 -8.89 7.94
CA LYS A 248 2.28 -7.89 7.59
C LYS A 248 2.67 -7.04 8.80
N GLU A 249 1.70 -6.67 9.63
CA GLU A 249 1.95 -5.93 10.87
C GLU A 249 2.75 -6.77 11.87
N ASN A 250 2.44 -8.06 11.97
CA ASN A 250 3.17 -8.97 12.85
C ASN A 250 3.44 -10.32 12.19
N ALA A 251 4.70 -10.56 11.84
CA ALA A 251 5.16 -11.79 11.19
C ALA A 251 4.97 -13.08 12.03
N GLN A 252 4.76 -12.96 13.35
CA GLN A 252 4.45 -14.10 14.22
C GLN A 252 3.02 -14.62 14.03
N ILE A 253 2.12 -13.77 13.54
CA ILE A 253 0.74 -14.15 13.26
C ILE A 253 0.73 -15.07 12.04
N LYS A 254 0.12 -16.26 12.19
CA LYS A 254 -0.04 -17.23 11.10
C LYS A 254 -1.53 -17.42 10.78
N ARG A 255 -1.88 -17.37 9.49
CA ARG A 255 -3.26 -17.54 9.00
C ARG A 255 -3.94 -18.82 9.52
N PRO A 256 -3.30 -20.02 9.52
CA PRO A 256 -3.94 -21.22 10.07
C PRO A 256 -4.28 -21.10 11.55
N SER A 257 -3.41 -20.43 12.33
CA SER A 257 -3.62 -20.22 13.77
C SER A 257 -4.76 -19.25 14.04
N ILE A 258 -4.91 -18.17 13.26
CA ILE A 258 -6.08 -17.28 13.32
C ILE A 258 -7.35 -18.06 13.01
N ASN A 259 -7.38 -18.81 11.89
CA ASN A 259 -8.58 -19.57 11.50
C ASN A 259 -9.00 -20.54 12.60
N LYS A 260 -8.03 -21.24 13.19
CA LYS A 260 -8.27 -22.15 14.32
C LYS A 260 -8.81 -21.40 15.54
N ALA A 261 -8.20 -20.27 15.91
CA ALA A 261 -8.62 -19.47 17.05
C ALA A 261 -10.05 -18.96 16.91
N ILE A 262 -10.43 -18.52 15.71
CA ILE A 262 -11.81 -18.13 15.36
C ILE A 262 -12.74 -19.33 15.51
N SER A 263 -12.43 -20.47 14.88
CA SER A 263 -13.31 -21.66 14.91
C SER A 263 -13.48 -22.26 16.30
N GLU A 264 -12.46 -22.17 17.16
CA GLU A 264 -12.47 -22.75 18.50
C GLU A 264 -12.84 -21.74 19.59
N ASN A 265 -13.09 -20.47 19.23
CA ASN A 265 -13.37 -19.36 20.15
C ASN A 265 -12.27 -19.15 21.21
N THR A 266 -11.01 -19.31 20.81
CA THR A 266 -9.84 -19.22 21.70
C THR A 266 -9.05 -17.93 21.49
N ILE A 267 -8.22 -17.59 22.47
CA ILE A 267 -7.31 -16.44 22.40
C ILE A 267 -6.07 -16.84 21.59
N TYR A 268 -5.67 -16.00 20.65
CA TYR A 268 -4.41 -16.15 19.92
C TYR A 268 -3.65 -14.83 19.90
N CYS A 269 -2.35 -14.90 20.23
CA CYS A 269 -1.49 -13.72 20.40
C CYS A 269 -2.08 -12.65 21.35
N GLY A 270 -2.82 -13.08 22.38
CA GLY A 270 -3.44 -12.18 23.37
C GLY A 270 -4.77 -11.55 22.95
N PHE A 271 -5.31 -11.88 21.78
CA PHE A 271 -6.56 -11.31 21.28
C PHE A 271 -7.57 -12.37 20.86
N ARG A 272 -8.86 -11.98 20.87
CA ARG A 272 -9.91 -12.67 20.11
C ARG A 272 -9.89 -12.17 18.68
N TRP A 273 -10.26 -13.05 17.77
CA TRP A 273 -10.30 -12.76 16.34
C TRP A 273 -11.67 -13.14 15.81
N LEU A 274 -12.18 -12.41 14.83
CA LEU A 274 -13.46 -12.70 14.17
C LEU A 274 -13.40 -12.31 12.70
N PHE A 275 -14.00 -13.12 11.84
CA PHE A 275 -14.21 -12.76 10.44
C PHE A 275 -15.49 -11.93 10.29
N VAL A 276 -15.41 -10.89 9.46
CA VAL A 276 -16.56 -10.08 9.09
C VAL A 276 -16.72 -10.13 7.59
N GLU A 277 -17.89 -10.57 7.15
CA GLU A 277 -18.26 -10.56 5.75
C GLU A 277 -18.29 -9.14 5.18
N ARG A 278 -17.95 -8.99 3.90
CA ARG A 278 -17.74 -7.68 3.26
C ARG A 278 -18.99 -6.81 3.22
N ASN A 279 -20.17 -7.44 3.25
CA ASN A 279 -21.48 -6.80 3.26
C ASN A 279 -21.93 -6.32 4.65
N LEU A 280 -21.17 -6.61 5.70
CA LEU A 280 -21.47 -6.21 7.07
C LEU A 280 -20.56 -5.05 7.50
N ASP A 281 -21.01 -4.28 8.49
CA ASP A 281 -20.20 -3.20 9.08
C ASP A 281 -19.04 -3.81 9.88
N PRO A 282 -17.78 -3.53 9.51
CA PRO A 282 -16.63 -4.07 10.22
C PRO A 282 -16.41 -3.48 11.61
N ASN A 283 -17.07 -2.38 11.98
CA ASN A 283 -16.93 -1.74 13.29
C ASN A 283 -18.00 -2.21 14.29
N ILE A 284 -18.81 -3.21 13.92
CA ILE A 284 -19.83 -3.80 14.78
C ILE A 284 -19.53 -5.28 14.96
N ILE A 285 -19.60 -5.78 16.20
CA ILE A 285 -19.53 -7.21 16.49
C ILE A 285 -20.94 -7.77 16.36
N THR A 286 -21.16 -8.63 15.35
CA THR A 286 -22.49 -9.20 15.08
C THR A 286 -22.81 -10.36 16.02
N HIS A 287 -21.96 -11.39 16.05
CA HIS A 287 -22.10 -12.56 16.92
C HIS A 287 -20.73 -13.09 17.33
N ILE A 288 -20.46 -13.14 18.64
CA ILE A 288 -19.24 -13.72 19.18
C ILE A 288 -19.54 -14.65 20.35
N GLU A 289 -19.10 -15.89 20.23
CA GLU A 289 -19.23 -16.89 21.30
C GLU A 289 -18.27 -16.59 22.47
N PRO A 290 -18.61 -17.01 23.70
CA PRO A 290 -17.75 -16.84 24.87
C PRO A 290 -16.33 -17.40 24.66
N THR A 291 -15.34 -16.75 25.26
CA THR A 291 -13.94 -17.16 25.14
C THR A 291 -13.71 -18.51 25.81
N LYS A 292 -13.30 -19.50 25.03
CA LYS A 292 -12.92 -20.82 25.52
C LYS A 292 -11.52 -20.77 26.13
N GLN A 293 -11.40 -21.17 27.40
CA GLN A 293 -10.09 -21.26 28.05
C GLN A 293 -9.26 -22.39 27.43
N THR A 294 -8.07 -22.04 26.97
CA THR A 294 -7.07 -23.00 26.50
C THR A 294 -6.14 -23.41 27.64
N LYS A 295 -5.83 -24.69 27.74
CA LYS A 295 -4.81 -25.18 28.68
C LYS A 295 -3.42 -24.76 28.17
N ILE A 296 -2.64 -24.09 29.00
CA ILE A 296 -1.24 -23.77 28.70
C ILE A 296 -0.48 -25.09 28.57
N GLN A 297 0.17 -25.30 27.43
CA GLN A 297 1.04 -26.45 27.22
C GLN A 297 2.48 -26.02 27.49
N ASN A 298 3.02 -26.39 28.66
CA ASN A 298 4.42 -26.14 28.98
C ASN A 298 5.30 -27.18 28.24
N LEU A 299 5.55 -26.92 26.96
CA LEU A 299 6.36 -27.73 26.05
C LEU A 299 7.82 -27.29 26.17
N GLY A 300 8.74 -28.25 26.22
CA GLY A 300 10.17 -27.98 26.30
C GLY A 300 10.94 -29.21 26.75
N TYR A 301 12.26 -29.06 26.81
CA TYR A 301 13.14 -30.10 27.33
C TYR A 301 12.85 -30.38 28.80
N ILE A 302 13.00 -31.64 29.19
CA ILE A 302 12.76 -32.10 30.56
C ILE A 302 14.08 -32.47 31.20
N ALA A 303 14.43 -31.78 32.27
CA ALA A 303 15.55 -32.10 33.12
C ALA A 303 15.14 -33.18 34.14
N LYS A 304 15.96 -34.22 34.28
CA LYS A 304 15.91 -35.18 35.39
C LYS A 304 16.95 -34.75 36.42
N LEU A 305 16.50 -34.49 37.63
CA LEU A 305 17.34 -34.10 38.76
C LEU A 305 17.46 -35.26 39.75
N ASN A 306 18.53 -35.27 40.53
CA ASN A 306 18.66 -36.15 41.68
C ASN A 306 17.62 -35.85 42.79
N ALA A 307 17.58 -36.70 43.81
CA ALA A 307 16.63 -36.58 44.92
C ALA A 307 16.83 -35.27 45.71
N GLU A 308 18.07 -34.80 45.80
CA GLU A 308 18.48 -33.58 46.50
C GLU A 308 18.21 -32.29 45.71
N LYS A 309 17.84 -32.39 44.43
CA LYS A 309 17.57 -31.27 43.50
C LYS A 309 18.77 -30.36 43.24
N ASN A 310 20.00 -30.83 43.50
CA ASN A 310 21.21 -30.04 43.34
C ASN A 310 22.05 -30.43 42.11
N GLU A 311 21.64 -31.45 41.35
CA GLU A 311 22.30 -31.84 40.10
C GLU A 311 21.28 -32.25 39.03
N ILE A 312 21.50 -31.81 37.79
CA ILE A 312 20.81 -32.32 36.60
C ILE A 312 21.56 -33.56 36.11
N LEU A 313 20.89 -34.70 36.13
CA LEU A 313 21.46 -35.98 35.71
C LEU A 313 21.37 -36.18 34.19
N ASN A 314 20.28 -35.72 33.57
CA ASN A 314 20.09 -35.82 32.12
C ASN A 314 18.99 -34.85 31.65
N VAL A 315 18.97 -34.55 30.36
CA VAL A 315 17.95 -33.71 29.72
C VAL A 315 17.35 -34.47 28.53
N TYR A 316 16.02 -34.47 28.45
CA TYR A 316 15.24 -35.20 27.45
C TYR A 316 14.42 -34.26 26.58
N LEU A 317 14.13 -34.70 25.35
CA LEU A 317 13.41 -33.90 24.35
C LEU A 317 12.03 -33.41 24.83
N ASP A 318 11.26 -34.31 25.46
CA ASP A 318 9.93 -34.02 25.98
C ASP A 318 9.57 -35.00 27.11
N ARG A 319 8.44 -34.76 27.79
CA ARG A 319 7.98 -35.60 28.92
C ARG A 319 7.75 -37.06 28.53
N LYS A 320 7.27 -37.30 27.31
CA LYS A 320 6.99 -38.66 26.82
C LYS A 320 8.29 -39.43 26.64
N THR A 321 9.28 -38.76 26.06
CA THR A 321 10.63 -39.27 25.84
C THR A 321 11.31 -39.55 27.17
N ALA A 322 11.23 -38.62 28.12
CA ALA A 322 11.75 -38.81 29.47
C ALA A 322 11.09 -40.02 30.16
N ALA A 323 9.76 -40.16 30.06
CA ALA A 323 9.04 -41.28 30.67
C ALA A 323 9.50 -42.63 30.06
N ASN A 324 9.55 -42.71 28.74
CA ASN A 324 9.95 -43.94 28.05
C ASN A 324 11.40 -44.34 28.36
N LEU A 325 12.33 -43.39 28.32
CA LEU A 325 13.76 -43.66 28.56
C LEU A 325 14.09 -43.93 30.04
N ASN A 326 13.22 -43.54 30.97
CA ASN A 326 13.38 -43.82 32.41
C ASN A 326 12.52 -45.01 32.89
N GLY A 327 12.05 -45.86 31.96
CA GLY A 327 11.39 -47.13 32.30
C GLY A 327 9.98 -47.01 32.87
N TYR A 328 9.28 -45.90 32.62
CA TYR A 328 7.87 -45.79 33.00
C TYR A 328 6.98 -46.63 32.07
N SER A 329 5.98 -47.32 32.63
CA SER A 329 5.04 -48.14 31.85
C SER A 329 4.18 -47.34 30.87
N ALA A 330 3.95 -46.04 31.15
CA ALA A 330 3.15 -45.16 30.31
C ALA A 330 3.93 -43.91 29.91
N SER A 331 3.84 -43.53 28.64
CA SER A 331 4.48 -42.30 28.12
C SER A 331 3.93 -41.01 28.74
N SER A 332 2.76 -41.04 29.38
CA SER A 332 2.18 -39.91 30.11
C SER A 332 2.52 -39.90 31.60
N ALA A 333 3.29 -40.87 32.11
CA ALA A 333 3.51 -41.03 33.55
C ALA A 333 4.17 -39.82 34.22
N LEU A 334 4.96 -39.04 33.47
CA LEU A 334 5.63 -37.82 33.97
C LEU A 334 4.76 -36.55 33.93
N ASP A 335 3.52 -36.59 33.43
CA ASP A 335 2.70 -35.38 33.36
C ASP A 335 2.34 -34.80 34.73
N VAL A 336 1.93 -35.64 35.68
CA VAL A 336 1.63 -35.20 37.05
C VAL A 336 2.91 -34.88 37.83
N PRO A 337 3.95 -35.73 37.82
CA PRO A 337 5.20 -35.44 38.50
C PRO A 337 5.86 -34.12 38.11
N VAL A 338 5.92 -33.82 36.80
CA VAL A 338 6.51 -32.57 36.31
C VAL A 338 5.68 -31.35 36.71
N LYS A 339 4.34 -31.43 36.62
CA LYS A 339 3.45 -30.30 36.93
C LYS A 339 3.40 -29.98 38.42
N LYS A 340 3.38 -31.02 39.27
CA LYS A 340 3.31 -30.86 40.74
C LYS A 340 4.70 -30.79 41.38
N TYR A 341 5.76 -30.98 40.61
CA TYR A 341 7.14 -31.05 41.06
C TYR A 341 7.33 -32.03 42.23
N ILE A 342 6.84 -33.26 42.06
CA ILE A 342 6.95 -34.35 43.04
C ILE A 342 7.97 -35.39 42.59
N ILE A 343 8.53 -36.11 43.57
CA ILE A 343 9.51 -37.18 43.32
C ILE A 343 8.81 -38.39 42.69
N THR A 344 9.48 -39.04 41.75
CA THR A 344 9.02 -40.27 41.12
C THR A 344 10.23 -41.09 40.68
N ASN A 345 10.20 -42.41 40.94
CA ASN A 345 11.34 -43.31 40.75
C ASN A 345 12.66 -42.75 41.32
N GLY A 346 12.62 -42.08 42.48
CA GLY A 346 13.80 -41.50 43.15
C GLY A 346 14.32 -40.18 42.55
N HIS A 347 13.64 -39.59 41.57
CA HIS A 347 14.12 -38.40 40.86
C HIS A 347 13.05 -37.31 40.75
N TYR A 348 13.50 -36.07 40.56
CA TYR A 348 12.63 -34.95 40.20
C TYR A 348 12.71 -34.66 38.71
N TYR A 349 11.59 -34.24 38.13
CA TYR A 349 11.52 -33.85 36.73
C TYR A 349 10.89 -32.45 36.62
N LYS A 350 11.50 -31.58 35.83
CA LYS A 350 10.97 -30.24 35.54
C LYS A 350 11.43 -29.79 34.16
N LEU A 351 10.82 -28.71 33.66
CA LEU A 351 11.29 -28.07 32.44
C LEU A 351 12.72 -27.56 32.64
N TYR A 352 13.58 -27.86 31.67
CA TYR A 352 14.99 -27.49 31.70
C TYR A 352 15.16 -25.97 31.83
N GLU A 353 14.39 -25.19 31.06
CA GLU A 353 14.35 -23.72 31.12
C GLU A 353 13.91 -23.14 32.47
N TYR A 354 13.25 -23.93 33.32
CA TYR A 354 12.84 -23.52 34.65
C TYR A 354 13.81 -23.99 35.74
N CYS A 355 14.89 -24.70 35.39
CA CYS A 355 15.95 -25.04 36.32
C CYS A 355 16.69 -23.78 36.76
N ASN A 356 17.29 -23.83 37.95
CA ASN A 356 18.10 -22.72 38.44
C ASN A 356 19.31 -22.53 37.51
N GLU A 357 19.70 -21.28 37.26
CA GLU A 357 20.82 -20.96 36.36
C GLU A 357 22.11 -21.66 36.77
N GLU A 358 22.39 -21.78 38.07
CA GLU A 358 23.55 -22.52 38.58
C GLU A 358 23.54 -24.00 38.15
N LEU A 359 22.38 -24.67 38.20
CA LEU A 359 22.25 -26.06 37.77
C LEU A 359 22.45 -26.22 36.27
N ILE A 360 21.89 -25.28 35.49
CA ILE A 360 22.04 -25.22 34.04
C ILE A 360 23.52 -25.04 33.69
N ASN A 361 24.18 -24.04 34.29
CA ASN A 361 25.60 -23.74 34.04
C ASN A 361 26.50 -24.92 34.41
N ASN A 362 26.26 -25.57 35.56
CA ASN A 362 27.02 -26.76 35.96
C ASN A 362 26.85 -27.91 34.96
N TYR A 363 25.63 -28.12 34.47
CA TYR A 363 25.34 -29.14 33.47
C TYR A 363 25.98 -28.82 32.11
N GLU A 364 25.82 -27.60 31.61
CA GLU A 364 26.35 -27.18 30.30
C GLU A 364 27.89 -27.10 30.30
N THR A 365 28.51 -26.78 31.43
CA THR A 365 29.98 -26.84 31.56
C THR A 365 30.50 -28.27 31.41
N LYS A 366 29.73 -29.27 31.86
CA LYS A 366 30.12 -30.68 31.83
C LYS A 366 29.78 -31.38 30.51
N TYR A 367 28.63 -31.07 29.92
CA TYR A 367 28.09 -31.80 28.77
C TYR A 367 27.80 -30.94 27.53
N GLY A 368 27.99 -29.63 27.62
CA GLY A 368 27.56 -28.66 26.62
C GLY A 368 26.06 -28.34 26.70
N SER A 369 25.64 -27.31 25.97
CA SER A 369 24.23 -26.95 25.87
C SER A 369 23.45 -28.04 25.12
N PRO A 370 22.33 -28.54 25.69
CA PRO A 370 21.61 -29.66 25.09
C PRO A 370 20.95 -29.26 23.77
N ILE A 371 21.24 -30.02 22.71
CA ILE A 371 20.55 -29.94 21.41
C ILE A 371 19.91 -31.30 21.14
N LEU A 372 18.59 -31.37 21.31
CA LEU A 372 17.80 -32.61 21.20
C LEU A 372 16.77 -32.51 20.09
N TYR A 373 16.54 -33.61 19.38
CA TYR A 373 15.71 -33.66 18.19
C TYR A 373 15.23 -35.06 17.83
N LYS A 374 14.12 -35.16 17.07
CA LYS A 374 13.68 -36.42 16.46
C LYS A 374 14.36 -36.68 15.12
N ASN A 375 14.52 -35.64 14.30
CA ASN A 375 15.12 -35.71 12.97
C ASN A 375 16.07 -34.52 12.79
N GLY A 376 17.26 -34.62 13.37
CA GLY A 376 18.26 -33.55 13.33
C GLY A 376 18.96 -33.46 11.99
N ILE A 377 19.53 -32.28 11.70
CA ILE A 377 20.33 -32.04 10.51
C ILE A 377 21.75 -31.66 10.93
N GLY A 378 22.74 -32.26 10.29
CA GLY A 378 24.15 -31.93 10.46
C GLY A 378 24.68 -31.17 9.26
N GLN A 379 25.43 -30.10 9.51
CA GLN A 379 26.22 -29.38 8.52
C GLN A 379 27.68 -29.82 8.63
N TYR A 380 28.27 -30.20 7.50
CA TYR A 380 29.61 -30.75 7.41
C TYR A 380 30.47 -29.89 6.50
N ASP A 381 31.74 -29.71 6.84
CA ASP A 381 32.71 -29.07 5.94
C ASP A 381 33.00 -29.98 4.71
N LEU A 382 33.82 -29.47 3.79
CA LEU A 382 34.21 -30.23 2.58
C LEU A 382 35.07 -31.45 2.90
N GLN A 383 35.69 -31.49 4.09
CA GLN A 383 36.53 -32.57 4.58
C GLN A 383 35.70 -33.65 5.30
N GLY A 384 34.40 -33.41 5.53
CA GLY A 384 33.48 -34.34 6.17
C GLY A 384 33.39 -34.22 7.69
N ASN A 385 33.95 -33.17 8.29
CA ASN A 385 33.82 -32.91 9.73
C ASN A 385 32.49 -32.22 10.03
N LEU A 386 31.83 -32.62 11.11
CA LEU A 386 30.59 -31.98 11.57
C LEU A 386 30.91 -30.59 12.13
N VAL A 387 30.35 -29.56 11.49
CA VAL A 387 30.53 -28.15 11.85
C VAL A 387 29.41 -27.71 12.79
N LYS A 388 28.17 -28.15 12.51
CA LYS A 388 27.00 -27.69 13.28
C LYS A 388 25.85 -28.69 13.25
N GLU A 389 25.17 -28.82 14.38
CA GLU A 389 23.91 -29.55 14.50
C GLU A 389 22.71 -28.60 14.52
N PHE A 390 21.60 -29.04 13.94
CA PHE A 390 20.32 -28.33 13.92
C PHE A 390 19.21 -29.26 14.39
N ALA A 391 18.27 -28.73 15.17
CA ALA A 391 17.20 -29.55 15.74
C ALA A 391 16.23 -30.10 14.68
N CYS A 392 16.09 -29.43 13.54
CA CYS A 392 15.28 -29.87 12.41
C CYS A 392 15.62 -29.11 11.13
N LYS A 393 14.99 -29.50 10.00
CA LYS A 393 15.11 -28.79 8.71
C LYS A 393 14.73 -27.30 8.81
N TYR A 394 13.64 -26.99 9.53
CA TYR A 394 13.18 -25.60 9.69
C TYR A 394 14.19 -24.73 10.45
N ASP A 395 14.82 -25.30 11.49
CA ASP A 395 15.84 -24.62 12.27
C ASP A 395 17.07 -24.30 11.43
N CYS A 396 17.51 -25.27 10.62
CA CYS A 396 18.57 -25.09 9.62
C CYS A 396 18.22 -23.99 8.60
N ILE A 397 17.02 -24.03 8.02
CA ILE A 397 16.49 -23.02 7.09
C ILE A 397 16.53 -21.61 7.70
N LYS A 398 16.05 -21.48 8.94
CA LYS A 398 15.96 -20.20 9.63
C LYS A 398 17.33 -19.63 9.97
N ILE A 399 18.23 -20.46 10.51
CA ILE A 399 19.55 -20.01 10.96
C ILE A 399 20.47 -19.69 9.78
N LEU A 400 20.47 -20.53 8.74
CA LEU A 400 21.34 -20.37 7.58
C LEU A 400 20.71 -19.54 6.45
N SER A 401 19.44 -19.14 6.59
CA SER A 401 18.67 -18.46 5.55
C SER A 401 18.67 -19.22 4.21
N ILE A 402 18.70 -20.55 4.27
CA ILE A 402 18.65 -21.43 3.09
C ILE A 402 17.19 -21.72 2.70
N SER A 403 16.87 -21.73 1.41
CA SER A 403 15.51 -22.09 0.98
C SER A 403 15.23 -23.59 1.21
N ASP A 404 13.99 -23.94 1.52
CA ASP A 404 13.56 -25.33 1.73
C ASP A 404 13.88 -26.25 0.54
N LYS A 405 13.63 -25.75 -0.69
CA LYS A 405 13.99 -26.45 -1.93
C LYS A 405 15.50 -26.70 -2.04
N THR A 406 16.30 -25.71 -1.66
CA THR A 406 17.76 -25.81 -1.71
C THR A 406 18.28 -26.81 -0.68
N LEU A 407 17.80 -26.75 0.57
CA LEU A 407 18.18 -27.68 1.63
C LEU A 407 17.80 -29.12 1.27
N THR A 408 16.60 -29.32 0.73
CA THR A 408 16.13 -30.63 0.27
C THR A 408 17.02 -31.19 -0.82
N LYS A 409 17.37 -30.38 -1.83
CA LYS A 409 18.30 -30.80 -2.89
C LYS A 409 19.70 -31.12 -2.34
N ALA A 410 20.20 -30.35 -1.36
CA ALA A 410 21.48 -30.60 -0.72
C ALA A 410 21.50 -31.94 0.03
N LEU A 411 20.42 -32.25 0.76
CA LEU A 411 20.25 -33.52 1.49
C LEU A 411 20.10 -34.72 0.55
N GLU A 412 19.24 -34.64 -0.47
CA GLU A 412 18.93 -35.76 -1.36
C GLU A 412 20.06 -36.06 -2.35
N LYS A 413 20.66 -35.02 -2.93
CA LYS A 413 21.68 -35.17 -3.98
C LYS A 413 23.10 -35.11 -3.43
N ASN A 414 23.25 -34.89 -2.12
CA ASN A 414 24.54 -34.72 -1.46
C ASN A 414 25.42 -33.67 -2.19
N ILE A 415 24.83 -32.52 -2.52
CA ILE A 415 25.51 -31.42 -3.21
C ILE A 415 25.86 -30.35 -2.16
N PRO A 416 27.10 -29.82 -2.15
CA PRO A 416 27.45 -28.80 -1.18
C PRO A 416 26.72 -27.49 -1.47
N TYR A 417 26.26 -26.82 -0.42
CA TYR A 417 25.69 -25.48 -0.48
C TYR A 417 26.55 -24.53 0.37
N ASN A 418 27.00 -23.42 -0.22
CA ASN A 418 27.93 -22.47 0.41
C ASN A 418 29.17 -23.14 1.04
N GLY A 419 29.70 -24.18 0.39
CA GLY A 419 30.90 -24.89 0.86
C GLY A 419 30.64 -25.92 1.96
N TYR A 420 29.39 -26.28 2.25
CA TYR A 420 29.06 -27.30 3.26
C TYR A 420 28.12 -28.38 2.72
N PHE A 421 28.29 -29.62 3.19
CA PHE A 421 27.36 -30.71 2.99
C PHE A 421 26.33 -30.78 4.11
N PHE A 422 25.14 -31.31 3.81
CA PHE A 422 24.08 -31.48 4.79
C PHE A 422 23.64 -32.94 4.82
N LYS A 423 23.47 -33.50 6.03
CA LYS A 423 23.00 -34.88 6.22
C LYS A 423 22.01 -34.96 7.38
N GLU A 424 21.10 -35.93 7.33
CA GLU A 424 20.20 -36.24 8.44
C GLU A 424 20.96 -37.01 9.53
N LEU A 425 20.83 -36.58 10.79
CA LEU A 425 21.54 -37.14 11.95
C LEU A 425 20.71 -38.20 12.71
N GLY A 426 19.48 -38.45 12.28
CA GLY A 426 18.53 -39.29 13.02
C GLY A 426 17.98 -38.59 14.27
N SER A 427 17.73 -39.37 15.32
CA SER A 427 17.14 -38.87 16.57
C SER A 427 18.16 -38.81 17.71
N LYS A 428 18.10 -37.72 18.48
CA LYS A 428 18.87 -37.46 19.70
C LYS A 428 17.87 -37.05 20.78
N LEU A 429 17.38 -38.06 21.49
CA LEU A 429 16.21 -37.96 22.37
C LEU A 429 16.58 -37.59 23.83
N ALA A 430 17.82 -37.87 24.23
CA ALA A 430 18.42 -37.51 25.50
C ALA A 430 19.83 -36.95 25.26
N SER A 431 20.33 -36.17 26.22
CA SER A 431 21.66 -35.56 26.11
C SER A 431 22.77 -36.56 26.45
N ILE A 432 22.50 -37.45 27.38
CA ILE A 432 23.36 -38.54 27.79
C ILE A 432 22.60 -39.83 27.43
N ASN A 433 23.22 -40.68 26.61
CA ASN A 433 22.64 -41.97 26.19
C ASN A 433 22.92 -43.07 27.21
#